data_AF-A0A7N0RE32-F1
#
_entry.id   AF-A0A7N0RE32-F1
#
_cell.length_a   1.000
_cell.length_b   1.000
_cell.length_c   1.000
_cell.angle_alpha   90.00
_cell.angle_beta   90.00
_cell.angle_gamma   90.00
#
_symmetry.space_group_name_H-M   'P 1'
#
loop_
_entity.id
_entity.type
_entity.pdbx_description
1 polymer ?
#
loop_
_entity_poly.entity_id
_entity_poly.type
_entity_poly.pdbx_seq_one_letter_code
_entity_poly.pdbx_strand_id
1 'polypeptide(L)'
;MADVRPETNETHHVSVDVLDAAERGGKPSAIALWVPFLQKIIAEVFGTYFLIFAGCGSVVVNLSKEKVITFPGIAITWGLAVMVLVYSVGHISGAHFNPAVTIAFATCKRHPWKQVPAYVAAQVVGATLAAGTLRLLFEGKNDHFTGTLPTGSDLQSFVIEFIITFYLMFVISGVATDSRAIGELAGLAVGATVLLNVMMAG
;
A
#
# COMPACT_ATOMS: atom_id res chain seq x y z
N MET A 1 22.77 0.89 -46.27
CA MET A 1 22.92 0.15 -45.00
C MET A 1 22.27 1.00 -43.92
N ALA A 2 21.44 0.37 -43.10
CA ALA A 2 20.23 0.92 -42.49
C ALA A 2 20.39 2.15 -41.57
N ASP A 3 19.35 2.98 -41.65
CA ASP A 3 18.88 3.96 -40.68
C ASP A 3 18.58 3.29 -39.32
N VAL A 4 19.13 3.83 -38.24
CA VAL A 4 18.72 3.54 -36.87
C VAL A 4 18.85 4.81 -36.03
N ARG A 5 17.76 5.56 -35.89
CA ARG A 5 17.59 6.53 -34.81
C ARG A 5 17.25 5.78 -33.51
N PRO A 6 17.87 6.11 -32.37
CA PRO A 6 17.32 5.70 -31.09
C PRO A 6 16.20 6.66 -30.71
N GLU A 7 14.98 6.13 -30.59
CA GLU A 7 13.88 6.79 -29.87
C GLU A 7 14.28 6.89 -28.39
N THR A 8 14.74 8.07 -27.96
CA THR A 8 14.96 8.34 -26.54
C THR A 8 13.73 9.03 -25.96
N ASN A 9 12.84 8.18 -25.46
CA ASN A 9 12.35 8.25 -24.08
C ASN A 9 11.68 9.57 -23.65
N GLU A 10 10.37 9.67 -23.90
CA GLU A 10 9.46 10.76 -23.48
C GLU A 10 9.40 10.99 -21.95
N THR A 11 10.03 10.15 -21.13
CA THR A 11 10.08 10.30 -19.66
C THR A 11 11.09 11.32 -19.16
N HIS A 12 12.01 11.79 -20.02
CA HIS A 12 12.96 12.86 -19.64
C HIS A 12 12.37 14.28 -19.74
N HIS A 13 11.30 14.49 -20.51
CA HIS A 13 10.75 15.84 -20.70
C HIS A 13 10.05 16.38 -19.44
N VAL A 14 9.24 15.57 -18.76
CA VAL A 14 8.45 16.03 -17.60
C VAL A 14 9.34 16.39 -16.40
N SER A 15 10.39 15.60 -16.17
CA SER A 15 11.35 15.81 -15.07
C SER A 15 12.17 17.10 -15.28
N VAL A 16 12.54 17.38 -16.54
CA VAL A 16 13.29 18.57 -16.92
C VAL A 16 12.39 19.81 -16.87
N ASP A 17 11.13 19.73 -17.32
CA ASP A 17 10.19 20.85 -17.30
C ASP A 17 9.89 21.36 -15.87
N VAL A 18 9.87 20.48 -14.86
CA VAL A 18 9.68 20.87 -13.45
C VAL A 18 10.93 21.53 -12.87
N LEU A 19 12.12 21.05 -13.24
CA LEU A 19 13.40 21.64 -12.82
C LEU A 19 13.63 23.01 -13.50
N ASP A 20 13.31 23.13 -14.78
CA ASP A 20 13.39 24.39 -15.55
C ASP A 20 12.42 25.45 -15.02
N ALA A 21 11.25 25.05 -14.52
CA ALA A 21 10.31 25.97 -13.89
C ALA A 21 10.79 26.46 -12.51
N ALA A 22 11.49 25.61 -11.76
CA ALA A 22 12.05 25.94 -10.44
C ALA A 22 13.28 26.84 -10.54
N GLU A 23 14.14 26.65 -11.54
CA GLU A 23 15.32 27.49 -11.80
C GLU A 23 14.96 28.91 -12.26
N ARG A 24 13.74 29.11 -12.82
CA ARG A 24 13.28 30.41 -13.35
C ARG A 24 12.51 31.29 -12.36
N GLY A 25 12.48 30.96 -11.07
CA GLY A 25 11.81 31.79 -10.05
C GLY A 25 10.29 31.97 -10.23
N GLY A 26 9.67 31.20 -11.14
CA GLY A 26 8.24 31.20 -11.39
C GLY A 26 7.55 30.29 -10.38
N LYS A 27 6.44 30.74 -9.79
CA LYS A 27 5.58 29.84 -9.00
C LYS A 27 5.18 28.67 -9.89
N PRO A 28 5.41 27.40 -9.50
CA PRO A 28 5.04 26.26 -10.32
C PRO A 28 3.56 26.36 -10.67
N SER A 29 3.24 26.18 -11.96
CA SER A 29 1.87 26.15 -12.45
C SER A 29 1.07 25.17 -11.60
N ALA A 30 -0.16 25.56 -11.22
CA ALA A 30 -1.02 24.69 -10.43
C ALA A 30 -1.07 23.27 -11.03
N ILE A 31 -1.15 23.17 -12.36
CA ILE A 31 -1.20 21.90 -13.11
C ILE A 31 0.00 20.98 -12.80
N ALA A 32 1.20 21.53 -12.64
CA ALA A 32 2.42 20.76 -12.33
C ALA A 32 2.39 20.15 -10.92
N LEU A 33 1.59 20.71 -10.00
CA LEU A 33 1.39 20.17 -8.65
C LEU A 33 0.23 19.18 -8.57
N TRP A 34 -0.81 19.36 -9.40
CA TRP A 34 -1.99 18.49 -9.40
C TRP A 34 -1.72 17.12 -10.02
N VAL A 35 -0.92 17.03 -11.08
CA VAL A 35 -0.62 15.75 -11.75
C VAL A 35 0.10 14.77 -10.81
N PRO A 36 1.20 15.13 -10.12
CA PRO A 36 1.86 14.22 -9.18
C PRO A 36 0.97 13.83 -8.01
N PHE A 37 0.14 14.76 -7.51
CA PHE A 37 -0.78 14.46 -6.43
C PHE A 37 -1.87 13.47 -6.87
N LEU A 38 -2.44 13.65 -8.06
CA LEU A 38 -3.44 12.73 -8.60
C LEU A 38 -2.84 11.33 -8.82
N GLN A 39 -1.61 11.23 -9.31
CA GLN A 39 -0.90 9.95 -9.45
C GLN A 39 -0.77 9.23 -8.10
N LYS A 40 -0.44 9.95 -7.02
CA LYS A 40 -0.39 9.40 -5.66
C LYS A 40 -1.74 8.84 -5.21
N ILE A 41 -2.81 9.60 -5.41
CA ILE A 41 -4.16 9.18 -5.04
C ILE A 41 -4.58 7.94 -5.81
N ILE A 42 -4.34 7.90 -7.13
CA ILE A 42 -4.62 6.73 -7.96
C ILE A 42 -3.83 5.51 -7.47
N ALA A 43 -2.53 5.66 -7.20
CA ALA A 43 -1.69 4.60 -6.68
C ALA A 43 -2.19 4.07 -5.32
N GLU A 44 -2.67 4.93 -4.42
CA GLU A 44 -3.26 4.52 -3.14
C GLU A 44 -4.59 3.77 -3.32
N VAL A 45 -5.46 4.20 -4.24
CA VAL A 45 -6.71 3.48 -4.55
C VAL A 45 -6.38 2.08 -5.08
N PHE A 46 -5.55 1.99 -6.12
CA PHE A 46 -5.20 0.71 -6.75
C PHE A 46 -4.42 -0.22 -5.83
N GLY A 47 -3.45 0.31 -5.09
CA GLY A 47 -2.69 -0.48 -4.14
C GLY A 47 -3.54 -1.01 -3.00
N THR A 48 -4.42 -0.18 -2.42
CA THR A 48 -5.33 -0.65 -1.38
C THR A 48 -6.34 -1.65 -1.94
N TYR A 49 -6.87 -1.43 -3.14
CA TYR A 49 -7.73 -2.39 -3.83
C TYR A 49 -7.03 -3.74 -3.98
N PHE A 50 -5.82 -3.75 -4.54
CA PHE A 50 -5.06 -4.98 -4.76
C PHE A 50 -4.78 -5.71 -3.45
N LEU A 51 -4.35 -4.98 -2.43
CA LEU A 51 -4.03 -5.51 -1.11
C LEU A 51 -5.24 -6.21 -0.48
N ILE A 52 -6.39 -5.53 -0.43
CA ILE A 52 -7.63 -6.08 0.14
C ILE A 52 -8.17 -7.22 -0.72
N PHE A 53 -8.14 -7.08 -2.06
CA PHE A 53 -8.62 -8.13 -2.96
C PHE A 53 -7.81 -9.41 -2.81
N ALA A 54 -6.48 -9.33 -2.76
CA ALA A 54 -5.60 -10.50 -2.59
C ALA A 54 -5.72 -11.09 -1.18
N GLY A 55 -5.61 -10.26 -0.15
CA GLY A 55 -5.66 -10.68 1.25
C GLY A 55 -7.00 -11.32 1.61
N CYS A 56 -8.10 -10.58 1.49
CA CYS A 56 -9.44 -11.10 1.76
C CYS A 56 -9.85 -12.18 0.75
N GLY A 57 -9.43 -12.09 -0.51
CA GLY A 57 -9.68 -13.14 -1.50
C GLY A 57 -9.06 -14.48 -1.11
N SER A 58 -7.87 -14.48 -0.51
CA SER A 58 -7.27 -15.70 0.04
C SER A 58 -8.12 -16.32 1.16
N VAL A 59 -8.74 -15.50 2.01
CA VAL A 59 -9.68 -15.96 3.06
C VAL A 59 -10.93 -16.57 2.42
N VAL A 60 -11.52 -15.90 1.44
CA VAL A 60 -12.72 -16.40 0.73
C VAL A 60 -12.45 -17.73 0.04
N VAL A 61 -11.32 -17.85 -0.67
CA VAL A 61 -10.92 -19.09 -1.34
C VAL A 61 -10.65 -20.19 -0.32
N ASN A 62 -10.01 -19.87 0.80
CA ASN A 62 -9.76 -20.82 1.88
C ASN A 62 -11.08 -21.37 2.45
N LEU A 63 -12.07 -20.52 2.69
CA LEU A 63 -13.38 -20.94 3.19
C LEU A 63 -14.18 -21.73 2.15
N SER A 64 -14.01 -21.44 0.87
CA SER A 64 -14.77 -22.06 -0.23
C SER A 64 -14.19 -23.41 -0.69
N LYS A 65 -12.89 -23.64 -0.50
CA LYS A 65 -12.17 -24.83 -0.98
C LYS A 65 -11.61 -25.67 0.18
N GLU A 66 -12.44 -25.97 1.17
CA GLU A 66 -12.09 -26.90 2.27
C GLU A 66 -10.79 -26.55 3.02
N LYS A 67 -10.51 -25.26 3.20
CA LYS A 67 -9.32 -24.74 3.90
C LYS A 67 -7.96 -25.09 3.26
N VAL A 68 -7.93 -25.25 1.94
CA VAL A 68 -6.70 -25.61 1.18
C VAL A 68 -5.54 -24.60 1.34
N ILE A 69 -5.83 -23.30 1.50
CA ILE A 69 -4.80 -22.26 1.64
C ILE A 69 -4.17 -22.31 3.02
N THR A 70 -4.94 -22.70 4.04
CA THR A 70 -4.58 -22.69 5.47
C THR A 70 -4.19 -21.28 5.98
N PHE A 71 -4.01 -21.15 7.28
CA PHE A 71 -3.64 -19.86 7.89
C PHE A 71 -2.27 -19.33 7.42
N PRO A 72 -1.19 -20.14 7.35
CA PRO A 72 0.08 -19.69 6.78
C PRO A 72 -0.03 -19.18 5.34
N GLY A 73 -0.85 -19.80 4.49
CA GLY A 73 -1.05 -19.33 3.11
C GLY A 73 -1.72 -17.96 3.02
N ILE A 74 -2.66 -17.68 3.94
CA ILE A 74 -3.30 -16.36 4.05
C ILE A 74 -2.25 -15.32 4.45
N ALA A 75 -1.43 -15.60 5.47
CA ALA A 75 -0.37 -14.69 5.92
C ALA A 75 0.66 -14.41 4.82
N ILE A 76 1.09 -15.46 4.09
CA ILE A 76 1.98 -15.33 2.93
C ILE A 76 1.35 -14.43 1.86
N THR A 77 0.05 -14.60 1.57
CA THR A 77 -0.64 -13.79 0.56
C THR A 77 -0.65 -12.31 0.93
N TRP A 78 -0.95 -11.97 2.19
CA TRP A 78 -0.90 -10.58 2.66
C TRP A 78 0.50 -9.98 2.54
N GLY A 79 1.53 -10.69 3.01
CA GLY A 79 2.91 -10.19 2.95
C GLY A 79 3.44 -10.03 1.53
N LEU A 80 3.19 -11.01 0.66
CA LEU A 80 3.58 -10.93 -0.75
C LEU A 80 2.84 -9.82 -1.49
N ALA A 81 1.55 -9.61 -1.22
CA ALA A 81 0.80 -8.52 -1.82
C ALA A 81 1.41 -7.15 -1.46
N VAL A 82 1.76 -6.93 -0.19
CA VAL A 82 2.44 -5.71 0.25
C VAL A 82 3.80 -5.58 -0.41
N MET A 83 4.62 -6.63 -0.45
CA MET A 83 5.93 -6.62 -1.10
C MET A 83 5.83 -6.20 -2.58
N VAL A 84 4.91 -6.83 -3.33
CA VAL A 84 4.68 -6.51 -4.74
C VAL A 84 4.29 -5.05 -4.91
N LEU A 85 3.36 -4.54 -4.11
CA LEU A 85 2.88 -3.17 -4.22
C LEU A 85 3.94 -2.14 -3.84
N VAL A 86 4.72 -2.38 -2.78
CA VAL A 86 5.81 -1.47 -2.38
C VAL A 86 6.83 -1.35 -3.50
N TYR A 87 7.23 -2.47 -4.13
CA TYR A 87 8.17 -2.42 -5.26
C TYR A 87 7.56 -1.81 -6.53
N SER A 88 6.28 -2.02 -6.77
CA SER A 88 5.64 -1.63 -8.03
C SER A 88 5.20 -0.15 -8.04
N VAL A 89 4.62 0.34 -6.95
CA VAL A 89 4.00 1.68 -6.88
C VAL A 89 4.46 2.50 -5.67
N GLY A 90 5.38 1.98 -4.84
CA GLY A 90 5.92 2.70 -3.69
C GLY A 90 6.66 3.99 -4.06
N HIS A 91 7.34 4.03 -5.21
CA HIS A 91 7.98 5.24 -5.72
C HIS A 91 6.99 6.33 -6.16
N ILE A 92 5.71 5.99 -6.35
CA ILE A 92 4.65 6.93 -6.76
C ILE A 92 4.00 7.56 -5.52
N SER A 93 3.36 6.76 -4.65
CA SER A 93 2.59 7.27 -3.51
C SER A 93 3.30 7.24 -2.16
N GLY A 94 4.42 6.51 -2.06
CA GLY A 94 4.99 6.06 -0.78
C GLY A 94 4.43 4.73 -0.30
N ALA A 95 3.48 4.13 -1.03
CA ALA A 95 2.84 2.84 -0.72
C ALA A 95 2.30 2.76 0.71
N HIS A 96 1.41 3.68 1.09
CA HIS A 96 0.84 3.65 2.44
C HIS A 96 -0.22 2.54 2.55
N PHE A 97 -1.17 2.53 1.62
CA PHE A 97 -2.29 1.56 1.49
C PHE A 97 -3.09 1.31 2.78
N ASN A 98 -2.95 2.20 3.76
CA ASN A 98 -3.44 2.02 5.11
C ASN A 98 -3.55 3.40 5.80
N PRO A 99 -4.73 3.74 6.36
CA PRO A 99 -4.93 4.98 7.10
C PRO A 99 -3.98 5.14 8.31
N ALA A 100 -3.74 4.07 9.07
CA ALA A 100 -2.85 4.09 10.23
C ALA A 100 -1.40 4.38 9.82
N VAL A 101 -0.93 3.77 8.73
CA VAL A 101 0.42 4.05 8.16
C VAL A 101 0.51 5.50 7.69
N THR A 102 -0.53 6.00 7.03
CA THR A 102 -0.59 7.40 6.56
C THR A 102 -0.52 8.39 7.71
N ILE A 103 -1.29 8.16 8.77
CA ILE A 103 -1.29 8.98 9.97
C ILE A 103 0.08 8.90 10.67
N ALA A 104 0.64 7.70 10.82
CA ALA A 104 1.94 7.51 11.45
C ALA A 104 3.06 8.26 10.70
N PHE A 105 3.10 8.19 9.38
CA PHE A 105 4.02 9.00 8.58
C PHE A 105 3.80 10.50 8.75
N ALA A 106 2.56 10.96 8.88
CA ALA A 106 2.27 12.36 9.14
C ALA A 106 2.75 12.81 10.53
N THR A 107 2.57 11.98 11.56
CA THR A 107 3.11 12.24 12.92
C THR A 107 4.63 12.28 12.94
N CYS A 108 5.29 11.46 12.13
CA CYS A 108 6.74 11.44 11.97
C CYS A 108 7.28 12.54 11.04
N LYS A 109 6.44 13.49 10.60
CA LYS A 109 6.77 14.57 9.65
C LYS A 109 7.32 14.07 8.31
N ARG A 110 6.98 12.84 7.92
CA ARG A 110 7.35 12.22 6.64
C ARG A 110 6.26 12.38 5.58
N HIS A 111 5.03 12.71 5.97
CA HIS A 111 3.91 12.97 5.07
C HIS A 111 3.16 14.26 5.47
N PRO A 112 2.77 15.12 4.52
CA PRO A 112 2.08 16.36 4.83
C PRO A 112 0.65 16.11 5.35
N TRP A 113 0.33 16.62 6.53
CA TRP A 113 -1.00 16.51 7.16
C TRP A 113 -2.17 16.91 6.27
N LYS A 114 -1.97 17.88 5.36
CA LYS A 114 -3.00 18.33 4.41
C LYS A 114 -3.41 17.26 3.39
N GLN A 115 -2.55 16.29 3.10
CA GLN A 115 -2.83 15.22 2.13
C GLN A 115 -3.43 13.97 2.80
N VAL A 116 -3.33 13.84 4.13
CA VAL A 116 -3.83 12.69 4.89
C VAL A 116 -5.30 12.39 4.60
N PRO A 117 -6.25 13.36 4.63
CA PRO A 117 -7.66 13.05 4.37
C PRO A 117 -7.90 12.47 2.97
N ALA A 118 -7.17 12.94 1.97
CA ALA A 118 -7.30 12.44 0.60
C ALA A 118 -6.74 11.02 0.44
N TYR A 119 -5.60 10.72 1.08
CA TYR A 119 -5.04 9.37 1.13
C TYR A 119 -5.98 8.40 1.85
N VAL A 120 -6.52 8.78 3.00
CA VAL A 120 -7.48 7.95 3.74
C VAL A 120 -8.75 7.69 2.91
N ALA A 121 -9.29 8.72 2.25
CA ALA A 121 -10.43 8.56 1.36
C ALA A 121 -10.10 7.60 0.18
N ALA A 122 -8.93 7.74 -0.44
CA ALA A 122 -8.46 6.86 -1.51
C ALA A 122 -8.37 5.39 -1.05
N GLN A 123 -7.79 5.15 0.12
CA GLN A 123 -7.64 3.83 0.71
C GLN A 123 -9.00 3.20 1.03
N VAL A 124 -9.92 3.95 1.64
CA VAL A 124 -11.28 3.49 1.94
C VAL A 124 -12.04 3.15 0.65
N VAL A 125 -11.93 3.97 -0.39
CA VAL A 125 -12.52 3.69 -1.70
C VAL A 125 -11.95 2.41 -2.30
N GLY A 126 -10.62 2.26 -2.33
CA GLY A 126 -9.95 1.06 -2.85
C GLY A 126 -10.38 -0.21 -2.11
N ALA A 127 -10.41 -0.18 -0.78
CA ALA A 127 -10.85 -1.29 0.05
C ALA A 127 -12.32 -1.65 -0.20
N THR A 128 -13.20 -0.65 -0.29
CA THR A 128 -14.63 -0.84 -0.55
C THR A 128 -14.87 -1.48 -1.91
N LEU A 129 -14.17 -1.00 -2.95
CA LEU A 129 -14.24 -1.57 -4.29
C LEU A 129 -13.76 -3.02 -4.30
N ALA A 130 -12.66 -3.34 -3.62
CA ALA A 130 -12.14 -4.71 -3.53
C ALA A 130 -13.12 -5.66 -2.83
N ALA A 131 -13.70 -5.24 -1.71
CA ALA A 131 -14.74 -6.00 -1.01
C ALA A 131 -15.98 -6.21 -1.89
N GLY A 132 -16.40 -5.17 -2.63
CA GLY A 132 -17.48 -5.25 -3.61
C GLY A 132 -17.20 -6.26 -4.73
N THR A 133 -16.00 -6.22 -5.32
CA THR A 133 -15.59 -7.18 -6.35
C THR A 133 -15.58 -8.61 -5.81
N LEU A 134 -15.02 -8.84 -4.62
CA LEU A 134 -15.03 -10.17 -3.99
C LEU A 134 -16.47 -10.68 -3.78
N ARG A 135 -17.37 -9.82 -3.31
CA ARG A 135 -18.79 -10.17 -3.12
C ARG A 135 -19.46 -10.58 -4.43
N LEU A 136 -19.17 -9.89 -5.53
CA LEU A 136 -19.74 -10.18 -6.84
C LEU A 136 -19.17 -11.47 -7.46
N LEU A 137 -17.85 -11.71 -7.32
CA LEU A 137 -17.18 -12.85 -7.95
C LEU A 137 -17.44 -14.19 -7.25
N PHE A 138 -17.69 -14.18 -5.93
CA PHE A 138 -17.81 -15.41 -5.14
C PHE A 138 -19.26 -15.76 -4.75
N GLU A 139 -20.25 -15.17 -5.44
CA GLU A 139 -21.69 -15.51 -5.39
C GLU A 139 -22.20 -15.98 -4.02
N GLY A 140 -22.26 -15.06 -3.05
CA GLY A 140 -23.25 -15.00 -1.96
C GLY A 140 -23.52 -16.24 -1.09
N LYS A 141 -22.78 -17.35 -1.21
CA LYS A 141 -23.13 -18.57 -0.49
C LYS A 141 -22.96 -18.45 1.01
N ASN A 142 -22.25 -17.44 1.51
CA ASN A 142 -22.19 -17.05 2.91
C ASN A 142 -21.63 -15.60 2.97
N ASP A 143 -22.26 -14.72 3.74
CA ASP A 143 -21.67 -13.44 4.17
C ASP A 143 -20.51 -13.73 5.13
N HIS A 144 -19.39 -14.21 4.59
CA HIS A 144 -18.17 -14.42 5.37
C HIS A 144 -17.49 -13.08 5.57
N PHE A 145 -17.39 -12.64 6.82
CA PHE A 145 -16.52 -11.53 7.17
C PHE A 145 -15.06 -11.96 6.97
N THR A 146 -14.37 -11.29 6.06
CA THR A 146 -12.99 -11.59 5.65
C THR A 146 -11.96 -10.70 6.34
N GLY A 147 -12.40 -9.84 7.26
CA GLY A 147 -11.54 -9.03 8.11
C GLY A 147 -11.15 -9.77 9.40
N THR A 148 -10.28 -9.13 10.17
CA THR A 148 -9.82 -9.64 11.47
C THR A 148 -10.97 -9.68 12.48
N LEU A 149 -11.23 -10.85 13.05
CA LEU A 149 -12.20 -11.03 14.12
C LEU A 149 -11.47 -11.04 15.48
N PRO A 150 -11.95 -10.31 16.49
CA PRO A 150 -11.38 -10.36 17.82
C PRO A 150 -11.56 -11.77 18.40
N THR A 151 -10.45 -12.41 18.76
CA THR A 151 -10.44 -13.76 19.38
C THR A 151 -10.56 -13.71 20.89
N GLY A 152 -10.38 -12.53 21.51
CA GLY A 152 -10.38 -12.31 22.95
C GLY A 152 -11.17 -11.06 23.35
N SER A 153 -10.73 -10.38 24.41
CA SER A 153 -11.35 -9.12 24.85
C SER A 153 -10.96 -7.95 23.94
N ASP A 154 -11.79 -6.90 23.91
CA ASP A 154 -11.48 -5.66 23.19
C ASP A 154 -10.12 -5.08 23.59
N LEU A 155 -9.76 -5.19 24.88
CA LEU A 155 -8.45 -4.75 25.39
C LEU A 155 -7.31 -5.61 24.83
N GLN A 156 -7.48 -6.92 24.76
CA GLN A 156 -6.48 -7.82 24.18
C GLN A 156 -6.27 -7.52 22.69
N SER A 157 -7.36 -7.40 21.92
CA SER A 157 -7.29 -7.03 20.51
C SER A 157 -6.63 -5.67 20.30
N PHE A 158 -6.99 -4.67 21.11
CA PHE A 158 -6.35 -3.35 21.07
C PHE A 158 -4.84 -3.43 21.32
N VAL A 159 -4.40 -4.18 22.33
CA VAL A 159 -2.97 -4.34 22.65
C VAL A 159 -2.22 -5.05 21.53
N ILE A 160 -2.80 -6.12 20.95
CA ILE A 160 -2.19 -6.84 19.82
C ILE A 160 -2.06 -5.89 18.62
N GLU A 161 -3.13 -5.21 18.23
CA GLU A 161 -3.14 -4.26 17.11
C GLU A 161 -2.11 -3.13 17.28
N PHE A 162 -1.98 -2.60 18.50
CA PHE A 162 -0.95 -1.62 18.83
C PHE A 162 0.46 -2.18 18.61
N ILE A 163 0.75 -3.38 19.11
CA ILE A 163 2.07 -4.03 19.00
C ILE A 163 2.42 -4.31 17.54
N ILE A 164 1.50 -4.91 16.77
CA ILE A 164 1.78 -5.26 15.38
C ILE A 164 1.90 -4.02 14.49
N THR A 165 1.11 -2.97 14.75
CA THR A 165 1.23 -1.69 14.04
C THR A 165 2.55 -1.00 14.39
N PHE A 166 2.98 -1.07 15.66
CA PHE A 166 4.29 -0.59 16.06
C PHE A 166 5.42 -1.33 15.33
N TYR A 167 5.39 -2.66 15.25
CA TYR A 167 6.38 -3.44 14.47
C TYR A 167 6.39 -3.06 13.01
N LEU A 168 5.22 -2.92 12.39
CA LEU A 168 5.09 -2.47 11.00
C LEU A 168 5.74 -1.11 10.81
N MET A 169 5.39 -0.12 11.64
CA MET A 169 5.92 1.24 11.51
C MET A 169 7.40 1.35 11.89
N PHE A 170 7.88 0.54 12.83
CA PHE A 170 9.29 0.46 13.18
C PHE A 170 10.11 -0.02 11.99
N VAL A 171 9.70 -1.11 11.34
CA VAL A 171 10.37 -1.64 10.16
C VAL A 171 10.30 -0.66 9.00
N ILE A 172 9.10 -0.14 8.69
CA ILE A 172 8.92 0.87 7.63
C ILE A 172 9.84 2.06 7.86
N SER A 173 9.88 2.61 9.07
CA SER A 173 10.75 3.76 9.37
C SER A 173 12.22 3.39 9.25
N GLY A 174 12.63 2.22 9.72
CA GLY A 174 14.01 1.75 9.61
C GLY A 174 14.47 1.61 8.16
N VAL A 175 13.67 0.98 7.30
CA VAL A 175 14.06 0.71 5.90
C VAL A 175 13.79 1.88 4.96
N ALA A 176 12.80 2.73 5.25
CA ALA A 176 12.43 3.84 4.38
C ALA A 176 13.11 5.16 4.73
N THR A 177 13.69 5.29 5.93
CA THR A 177 14.23 6.59 6.40
C THR A 177 15.70 6.61 6.79
N ASP A 178 16.33 5.44 6.95
CA ASP A 178 17.76 5.36 7.26
C ASP A 178 18.57 5.19 5.97
N SER A 179 19.47 6.12 5.68
CA SER A 179 20.36 6.05 4.51
C SER A 179 21.37 4.91 4.59
N ARG A 180 21.52 4.26 5.75
CA ARG A 180 22.35 3.05 5.94
C ARG A 180 21.60 1.77 5.61
N ALA A 181 20.27 1.82 5.48
CA ALA A 181 19.47 0.67 5.10
C ALA A 181 19.60 0.39 3.60
N ILE A 182 19.50 -0.89 3.22
CA ILE A 182 19.46 -1.30 1.81
C ILE A 182 18.04 -1.00 1.31
N GLY A 183 17.84 0.20 0.76
CA GLY A 183 16.52 0.67 0.31
C GLY A 183 15.87 -0.25 -0.74
N GLU A 184 16.67 -0.93 -1.55
CA GLU A 184 16.21 -1.93 -2.52
C GLU A 184 15.51 -3.14 -1.88
N LEU A 185 15.78 -3.42 -0.60
CA LEU A 185 15.14 -4.49 0.15
C LEU A 185 13.93 -4.03 0.98
N ALA A 186 13.56 -2.75 0.89
CA ALA A 186 12.47 -2.19 1.69
C ALA A 186 11.15 -2.95 1.48
N GLY A 187 10.79 -3.26 0.23
CA GLY A 187 9.56 -4.01 -0.08
C GLY A 187 9.54 -5.41 0.55
N LEU A 188 10.68 -6.11 0.54
CA LEU A 188 10.81 -7.43 1.16
C LEU A 188 10.65 -7.32 2.68
N ALA A 189 11.31 -6.35 3.32
CA ALA A 189 11.24 -6.15 4.77
C ALA A 189 9.82 -5.78 5.22
N VAL A 190 9.16 -4.85 4.51
CA VAL A 190 7.78 -4.43 4.83
C VAL A 190 6.80 -5.59 4.61
N GLY A 191 6.90 -6.29 3.49
CA GLY A 191 6.03 -7.45 3.20
C GLY A 191 6.22 -8.60 4.19
N ALA A 192 7.47 -8.94 4.54
CA ALA A 192 7.77 -9.94 5.56
C ALA A 192 7.21 -9.55 6.94
N THR A 193 7.24 -8.26 7.28
CA THR A 193 6.67 -7.77 8.54
C THR A 193 5.16 -7.94 8.57
N VAL A 194 4.46 -7.63 7.46
CA VAL A 194 3.02 -7.85 7.36
C VAL A 194 2.68 -9.34 7.46
N LEU A 195 3.44 -10.22 6.79
CA LEU A 195 3.28 -11.68 6.93
C LEU A 195 3.39 -12.11 8.39
N LEU A 196 4.45 -11.69 9.09
CA LEU A 196 4.68 -12.04 10.50
C LEU A 196 3.56 -11.51 11.39
N ASN A 197 3.13 -10.28 11.16
CA ASN A 197 2.02 -9.67 11.91
C ASN A 197 0.73 -10.46 11.75
N VAL A 198 0.38 -10.88 10.52
CA VAL A 198 -0.79 -11.73 10.28
C VAL A 198 -0.62 -13.07 11.00
N MET A 199 0.55 -13.72 10.92
CA MET A 199 0.80 -14.99 11.62
C MET A 199 0.67 -14.88 13.15
N MET A 200 0.99 -13.73 13.74
CA MET A 200 0.92 -13.51 15.18
C MET A 200 -0.46 -13.09 15.66
N ALA A 201 -1.14 -12.19 14.93
CA ALA A 201 -2.38 -11.56 15.37
C ALA A 201 -3.64 -12.33 14.97
N GLY A 202 -3.60 -13.07 13.85
CA GLY A 202 -4.77 -13.71 13.25
C GLY A 202 -5.39 -12.88 12.15
#